data_AF-A0AAJ1E4R3-F1
#
_entry.id   AF-A0AAJ1E4R3-F1
#
_cell.length_a   1.000
_cell.length_b   1.000
_cell.length_c   1.000
_cell.angle_alpha   90.00
_cell.angle_beta   90.00
_cell.angle_gamma   90.00
#
_symmetry.space_group_name_H-M   'P 1'
#
loop_
_entity.id
_entity.type
_entity.pdbx_description
1 polymer ?
#
loop_
_entity_poly.entity_id
_entity_poly.type
_entity_poly.pdbx_seq_one_letter_code
_entity_poly.pdbx_strand_id
1 'polypeptide(L)' 'MALAEWASIRTRRNQLLAVTDSMQTVDNPLSEAQRNEVAIYRQALRDVPQDIGDPFAVVWPEPPAFMK' A
#
# COMPACT_ATOMS: atom_id res chain seq x y z
N MET A 1 0.08 21.42 -13.01
CA MET A 1 -0.62 20.16 -13.31
C MET A 1 -0.25 19.10 -12.28
N ALA A 2 1.02 18.73 -12.08
CA ALA A 2 1.56 17.71 -11.14
C ALA A 2 0.94 17.58 -9.72
N LEU A 3 0.33 18.63 -9.15
CA LEU A 3 -0.27 18.59 -7.81
C LEU A 3 -1.50 17.66 -7.74
N ALA A 4 -2.27 17.55 -8.83
CA ALA A 4 -3.47 16.71 -8.88
C ALA A 4 -3.12 15.22 -8.96
N GLU A 5 -2.02 14.88 -9.64
CA GLU A 5 -1.52 13.53 -9.79
C GLU A 5 -0.96 13.02 -8.47
N TRP A 6 -0.16 13.84 -7.77
CA TRP A 6 0.30 13.50 -6.42
C TRP A 6 -0.84 13.33 -5.43
N ALA A 7 -1.93 14.11 -5.54
CA ALA A 7 -3.13 13.91 -4.75
C ALA A 7 -3.79 12.55 -5.05
N SER A 8 -3.82 12.14 -6.31
CA SER A 8 -4.35 10.84 -6.75
C SER A 8 -3.50 9.68 -6.22
N ILE A 9 -2.17 9.81 -6.26
CA ILE A 9 -1.23 8.83 -5.71
C ILE A 9 -1.43 8.66 -4.20
N ARG A 10 -1.49 9.77 -3.45
CA ARG A 10 -1.76 9.72 -2.00
C ARG A 10 -3.11 9.07 -1.68
N THR A 11 -4.13 9.37 -2.49
CA THR A 11 -5.46 8.77 -2.35
C THR A 11 -5.40 7.25 -2.54
N ARG A 12 -4.76 6.79 -3.63
CA ARG A 12 -4.59 5.37 -3.91
C ARG A 12 -3.80 4.65 -2.82
N ARG A 13 -2.70 5.23 -2.35
CA ARG A 13 -1.92 4.69 -1.21
C ARG A 13 -2.81 4.52 0.01
N ASN A 14 -3.58 5.55 0.38
CA ASN A 14 -4.46 5.49 1.54
C ASN A 14 -5.54 4.42 1.40
N GLN A 15 -6.11 4.25 0.19
CA GLN A 15 -7.07 3.17 -0.09
C GLN A 15 -6.43 1.79 0.13
N LEU A 16 -5.24 1.55 -0.42
CA LEU A 16 -4.54 0.26 -0.27
C LEU A 16 -4.12 -0.03 1.19
N LEU A 17 -3.73 1.00 1.93
CA LEU A 17 -3.48 0.90 3.36
C LEU A 17 -4.77 0.62 4.14
N ALA A 18 -5.90 1.23 3.78
CA ALA A 18 -7.17 1.00 4.45
C ALA A 18 -7.67 -0.45 4.25
N VAL A 19 -7.54 -0.99 3.04
CA VAL A 19 -7.92 -2.38 2.73
C VAL A 19 -7.14 -3.40 3.57
N THR A 20 -5.90 -3.08 3.91
CA THR A 20 -5.00 -3.97 4.67
C THR A 20 -4.98 -3.66 6.17
N ASP A 21 -5.82 -2.75 6.66
CA ASP A 21 -5.76 -2.30 8.05
C ASP A 21 -6.30 -3.36 9.02
N SER A 22 -7.42 -3.99 8.65
CA SER A 22 -7.99 -5.13 9.39
C SER A 22 -7.10 -6.37 9.37
N MET A 23 -6.11 -6.43 8.46
CA MET A 23 -5.14 -7.54 8.36
C MET A 23 -3.99 -7.44 9.36
N GLN A 24 -3.84 -6.30 10.03
CA GLN A 24 -2.84 -6.10 11.06
C GLN A 24 -3.36 -6.36 12.48
N THR A 25 -4.66 -6.60 12.64
CA THR A 25 -5.25 -6.88 13.95
C THR A 25 -4.97 -8.33 14.37
N VAL A 26 -4.78 -8.55 15.68
CA VAL A 26 -4.51 -9.88 16.25
C VAL A 26 -5.70 -10.83 16.07
N ASP A 27 -6.91 -10.29 15.98
CA ASP A 27 -8.14 -11.05 15.74
C ASP A 27 -8.32 -11.54 14.30
N ASN A 28 -7.42 -11.17 13.38
CA ASN A 28 -7.51 -11.64 12.00
C ASN A 28 -7.04 -13.10 11.89
N PRO A 29 -7.78 -14.00 11.19
CA PRO A 29 -7.37 -15.39 10.95
C PRO A 29 -6.07 -15.58 10.14
N LEU A 30 -5.36 -14.52 9.77
CA LEU A 30 -4.06 -14.62 9.09
C LEU A 30 -3.02 -15.29 9.98
N SER A 31 -2.23 -16.17 9.37
CA SER A 31 -1.00 -16.69 9.97
C SER A 31 0.04 -15.59 10.19
N GLU A 32 1.05 -15.86 11.02
CA GLU A 32 2.13 -14.91 11.27
C GLU A 32 2.91 -14.57 9.99
N ALA A 33 3.13 -15.56 9.12
CA ALA A 33 3.76 -15.35 7.81
C ALA A 33 2.94 -14.40 6.93
N GLN A 34 1.61 -14.60 6.86
CA GLN A 34 0.73 -13.73 6.10
C GLN A 34 0.68 -12.30 6.67
N ARG A 35 0.64 -12.15 8.00
CA ARG A 35 0.72 -10.81 8.63
C ARG A 35 2.05 -10.12 8.30
N ASN A 36 3.16 -10.87 8.26
CA ASN A 36 4.44 -10.32 7.85
C ASN A 36 4.44 -9.89 6.37
N GLU A 37 3.85 -10.68 5.47
CA GLU A 37 3.64 -10.28 4.06
C GLU A 37 2.80 -9.00 3.93
N VAL A 38 1.73 -8.86 4.74
CA VAL A 38 0.95 -7.61 4.81
C VAL A 38 1.79 -6.44 5.30
N ALA A 39 2.63 -6.66 6.32
CA ALA A 39 3.50 -5.62 6.86
C ALA A 39 4.51 -5.13 5.82
N ILE A 40 5.15 -6.06 5.10
CA ILE A 40 6.07 -5.76 4.00
C ILE A 40 5.36 -4.99 2.88
N TYR A 41 4.18 -5.46 2.46
CA TYR A 41 3.38 -4.78 1.44
C TYR A 41 2.99 -3.35 1.85
N ARG A 42 2.54 -3.16 3.11
CA ARG A 42 2.20 -1.83 3.65
C ARG A 42 3.40 -0.90 3.72
N GLN A 43 4.59 -1.42 4.02
CA GLN A 43 5.82 -0.63 3.99
C GLN A 43 6.15 -0.20 2.56
N ALA A 44 6.11 -1.13 1.60
CA ALA A 44 6.35 -0.83 0.19
C ALA A 44 5.38 0.24 -0.35
N LEU A 45 4.10 0.22 0.08
CA LEU A 45 3.13 1.28 -0.26
C LEU A 45 3.51 2.65 0.30
N ARG A 46 4.12 2.71 1.48
CA ARG A 46 4.56 3.97 2.11
C ARG A 46 5.84 4.51 1.47
N ASP A 47 6.68 3.62 0.98
CA ASP A 47 7.94 3.93 0.29
C ASP A 47 7.71 4.45 -1.15
N VAL A 48 6.49 4.33 -1.69
CA VAL A 48 6.11 4.95 -2.96
C VAL A 48 6.31 6.48 -2.90
N PRO A 49 6.95 7.11 -3.90
CA PRO A 49 7.11 8.56 -3.97
C PRO A 49 5.78 9.32 -3.86
N GLN A 50 5.76 10.46 -3.15
CA GLN A 50 4.51 11.18 -2.83
C GLN A 50 4.47 12.62 -3.33
N ASP A 51 5.62 13.19 -3.62
CA ASP A 51 5.82 14.59 -4.01
C ASP A 51 7.15 14.82 -4.76
N ILE A 52 7.94 13.77 -5.01
CA ILE A 52 9.27 13.87 -5.63
C ILE A 52 9.30 12.98 -6.89
N GLY A 53 9.81 13.52 -7.98
CA GLY A 53 10.00 12.81 -9.24
C GLY A 53 8.83 12.96 -10.22
N ASP A 54 8.63 11.94 -11.04
CA ASP A 54 7.55 11.89 -12.03
C ASP A 54 6.35 11.08 -11.48
N PRO A 55 5.19 11.72 -11.23
CA PRO A 55 4.01 11.02 -10.74
C PRO A 55 3.47 9.96 -11.73
N PHE A 56 3.80 10.07 -13.02
CA PHE A 56 3.37 9.07 -14.02
C PHE A 56 4.28 7.84 -14.07
N ALA A 57 5.46 7.91 -13.46
CA ALA A 57 6.42 6.80 -13.38
C ALA A 57 6.31 6.01 -12.06
N VAL A 58 5.30 6.29 -11.23
CA VAL A 58 5.11 5.59 -9.96
C VAL A 58 4.74 4.13 -10.18
N VAL A 59 5.62 3.24 -9.69
CA VAL A 59 5.41 1.80 -9.66
C VAL A 59 4.77 1.41 -8.34
N TRP A 60 3.66 0.66 -8.41
CA TRP A 60 2.95 0.16 -7.24
C TRP A 60 3.43 -1.26 -6.89
N PRO A 61 3.62 -1.59 -5.61
CA PRO A 61 3.90 -2.96 -5.20
C PRO A 61 2.70 -3.87 -5.50
N GLU A 62 2.97 -5.13 -5.79
CA GLU A 62 1.92 -6.14 -5.95
C GLU A 62 1.40 -6.62 -4.59
N PRO A 63 0.08 -6.82 -4.43
CA PRO A 63 -0.48 -7.35 -3.21
C PRO A 63 -0.07 -8.82 -3.01
N PRO A 64 0.06 -9.29 -1.75
CA PRO A 64 0.31 -10.69 -1.45
C PRO A 64 -0.70 -11.63 -2.10
N ALA A 65 -0.26 -12.81 -2.52
CA ALA A 65 -1.09 -13.73 -3.31
C ALA A 65 -2.39 -14.18 -2.62
N PHE A 66 -2.42 -14.17 -1.29
CA PHE A 66 -3.58 -14.54 -0.49
C PHE A 66 -4.62 -13.41 -0.34
N MET A 67 -4.32 -12.18 -0.75
CA MET A 67 -5.26 -11.04 -0.72
C MET A 67 -6.17 -10.98 -1.96
N LYS A 68 -6.18 -12.02 -2.80
CA LYS A 68 -7.03 -12.11 -4.00
C LYS A 68 -8.48 -12.44 -3.68
#